data_AF-A0A661DAK5-F1
#
_entry.id   AF-A0A661DAK5-F1
#
_cell.length_a   1.000
_cell.length_b   1.000
_cell.length_c   1.000
_cell.angle_alpha   90.00
_cell.angle_beta   90.00
_cell.angle_gamma   90.00
#
_symmetry.space_group_name_H-M   'P 1'
#
loop_
_entity.id
_entity.type
_entity.pdbx_description
1 polymer ?
#
loop_
_entity_poly.entity_id
_entity_poly.type
_entity_poly.pdbx_seq_one_letter_code
_entity_poly.pdbx_strand_id
1 'polypeptide(L)'
;MSNDTPQKTGIWAKMLKMLGGIILLGSLIIGGIGLVSDFSEVIDFSCRFHDWDWCEEDVPPETTAELAIRLLADDNQAGLQIEILPSPSFRVGDIMRLRFSSNHDGYLLVFDINREGALTTLFPNQFSEQQKQGYLKVGQSLTIPDVDYGFDFLATKPIGTGTLIAVLIEDELTIIRDALPVPFKEIKTQMAKVVVQQLHQQLGQSVQDENGIDRPVRWSGTMAEYQITH
;
A
#
# COMPACT_ATOMS: atom_id res chain seq x y z
N MET A 1 -44.87 22.80 -16.11
CA MET A 1 -44.63 24.14 -15.54
C MET A 1 -44.64 24.02 -14.03
N SER A 2 -43.56 24.52 -13.39
CA SER A 2 -43.48 25.17 -12.05
C SER A 2 -44.27 24.61 -10.87
N ASN A 3 -43.83 24.64 -9.61
CA ASN A 3 -42.57 24.93 -8.94
C ASN A 3 -42.88 24.73 -7.43
N ASP A 4 -41.84 24.45 -6.65
CA ASP A 4 -41.65 24.81 -5.24
C ASP A 4 -42.41 24.11 -4.08
N THR A 5 -41.66 23.19 -3.43
CA THR A 5 -41.25 23.09 -2.00
C THR A 5 -42.03 23.84 -0.88
N PRO A 6 -42.05 23.35 0.38
CA PRO A 6 -40.83 23.04 1.16
C PRO A 6 -40.87 21.84 2.11
N GLN A 7 -39.74 21.14 2.22
CA GLN A 7 -39.55 20.08 3.22
C GLN A 7 -38.36 20.39 4.15
N LYS A 8 -38.72 20.34 5.44
CA LYS A 8 -37.96 20.33 6.68
C LYS A 8 -36.56 19.69 6.61
N THR A 9 -35.59 20.50 7.03
CA THR A 9 -34.61 20.26 8.12
C THR A 9 -34.25 18.81 8.48
N GLY A 10 -32.95 18.51 8.39
CA GLY A 10 -32.35 17.49 9.23
C GLY A 10 -30.98 17.04 8.76
N ILE A 11 -29.94 17.56 9.43
CA ILE A 11 -28.58 16.98 9.50
C ILE A 11 -27.75 17.25 8.23
N TRP A 12 -26.62 17.96 8.36
CA TRP A 12 -25.42 18.01 7.46
C TRP A 12 -24.69 19.36 7.29
N ALA A 13 -25.12 20.50 7.86
CA ALA A 13 -24.44 21.78 7.55
C ALA A 13 -23.80 22.56 8.72
N LYS A 14 -23.56 21.98 9.90
CA LYS A 14 -22.85 22.69 11.00
C LYS A 14 -21.96 21.76 11.82
N MET A 15 -21.00 21.11 11.17
CA MET A 15 -19.85 20.48 11.85
C MET A 15 -18.56 21.29 11.61
N LEU A 16 -18.69 22.62 11.53
CA LEU A 16 -17.58 23.57 11.61
C LEU A 16 -17.49 24.09 13.05
N LYS A 17 -17.13 23.21 13.98
CA LYS A 17 -16.76 23.50 15.37
C LYS A 17 -15.82 22.39 15.88
N MET A 18 -14.59 22.40 15.40
CA MET A 18 -13.44 21.88 16.14
C MET A 18 -12.20 22.46 15.50
N LEU A 19 -11.74 23.59 16.06
CA LEU A 19 -10.48 24.33 15.91
C LEU A 19 -10.80 25.83 15.82
N GLY A 20 -10.27 26.60 16.77
CA GLY A 20 -10.39 28.05 16.80
C GLY A 20 -11.27 28.58 17.93
N GLY A 21 -11.06 28.10 19.15
CA GLY A 21 -11.28 28.94 20.33
C GLY A 21 -10.00 29.73 20.57
N ILE A 22 -10.05 31.06 20.53
CA ILE A 22 -9.25 31.96 21.38
C ILE A 22 -9.80 33.41 21.26
N ILE A 23 -10.43 33.80 22.36
CA ILE A 23 -10.39 35.10 23.04
C ILE A 23 -11.10 36.31 22.41
N LEU A 24 -12.26 36.62 23.02
CA LEU A 24 -12.87 37.94 23.14
C LEU A 24 -11.87 38.94 23.73
N LEU A 25 -11.48 39.96 22.96
CA LEU A 25 -10.90 41.19 23.52
C LEU A 25 -12.04 42.13 23.92
N GLY A 26 -12.36 42.09 25.22
CA GLY A 26 -13.13 43.14 25.87
C GLY A 26 -12.35 44.45 25.86
N SER A 27 -13.05 45.53 25.53
CA SER A 27 -12.57 46.90 25.57
C SER A 27 -11.97 47.27 26.92
N LEU A 28 -10.72 47.76 26.91
CA LEU A 28 -10.05 48.38 28.05
C LEU A 28 -10.44 49.87 28.08
N ILE A 29 -11.25 50.29 29.06
CA ILE A 29 -11.38 51.72 29.41
C ILE A 29 -10.28 52.08 30.40
N ILE A 30 -9.31 52.84 29.87
CA ILE A 30 -8.61 54.00 30.43
C ILE A 30 -8.19 53.93 31.91
N GLY A 31 -6.88 53.89 32.12
CA GLY A 31 -6.27 54.25 33.40
C GLY A 31 -4.75 54.13 33.44
N GLY A 32 -4.03 55.07 32.80
CA GLY A 32 -2.70 55.46 33.29
C GLY A 32 -1.47 55.07 32.46
N ILE A 33 -1.02 56.04 31.65
CA ILE A 33 0.39 56.42 31.39
C ILE A 33 1.34 55.35 30.81
N GLY A 34 1.74 55.55 29.55
CA GLY A 34 3.00 55.03 29.02
C GLY A 34 2.96 54.67 27.54
N LEU A 35 3.05 55.65 26.65
CA LEU A 35 3.32 55.45 25.22
C LEU A 35 4.72 54.86 25.05
N VAL A 36 4.81 53.66 24.49
CA VAL A 36 5.97 53.29 23.67
C VAL A 36 5.43 52.93 22.30
N SER A 37 5.55 53.91 21.41
CA SER A 37 5.38 53.79 19.98
C SER A 37 6.66 53.18 19.41
N ASP A 38 6.67 51.89 19.10
CA ASP A 38 7.52 51.42 18.00
C ASP A 38 6.98 50.11 17.41
N PHE A 39 6.86 50.10 16.09
CA PHE A 39 6.13 49.09 15.31
C PHE A 39 7.11 48.31 14.44
N SER A 40 8.19 47.78 15.04
CA SER A 40 9.33 47.22 14.32
C SER A 40 9.96 45.94 14.92
N GLU A 41 9.21 45.15 15.69
CA GLU A 41 9.66 43.81 16.12
C GLU A 41 8.53 42.79 16.02
N VAL A 42 8.32 42.22 14.83
CA VAL A 42 7.60 40.95 14.67
C VAL A 42 8.33 40.07 13.66
N ILE A 43 9.64 39.90 13.83
CA ILE A 43 10.35 38.74 13.30
C ILE A 43 11.37 38.33 14.36
N ASP A 44 11.27 37.06 14.76
CA ASP A 44 12.25 36.27 15.50
C ASP A 44 12.24 36.37 17.04
N PHE A 45 11.58 35.41 17.69
CA PHE A 45 12.09 34.85 18.94
C PHE A 45 11.68 33.39 19.09
N SER A 46 12.45 32.54 18.40
CA SER A 46 13.05 31.30 18.91
C SER A 46 12.53 30.79 20.27
N CYS A 47 11.97 29.58 20.21
CA CYS A 47 12.22 28.47 21.13
C CYS A 47 12.80 28.85 22.50
N ARG A 48 11.97 29.39 23.38
CA ARG A 48 12.34 29.53 24.79
C ARG A 48 11.13 29.41 25.70
N PHE A 49 10.58 28.20 25.79
CA PHE A 49 9.90 27.79 27.01
C PHE A 49 10.41 26.43 27.44
N HIS A 50 11.03 26.46 28.61
CA HIS A 50 11.56 25.34 29.38
C HIS A 50 10.44 24.33 29.62
N ASP A 51 10.75 23.03 29.50
CA ASP A 51 9.84 21.91 29.72
C ASP A 51 8.80 21.71 28.59
N TRP A 52 9.21 21.02 27.51
CA TRP A 52 8.51 19.87 26.90
C TRP A 52 9.20 19.41 25.60
N ASP A 53 9.38 18.11 25.55
CA ASP A 53 10.15 17.29 24.61
C ASP A 53 9.41 17.12 23.26
N TRP A 54 9.11 18.23 22.56
CA TRP A 54 8.52 18.19 21.20
C TRP A 54 9.58 18.45 20.14
N CYS A 55 10.51 17.49 19.99
CA CYS A 55 10.97 17.17 18.66
C CYS A 55 9.93 16.18 18.12
N GLU A 56 8.99 16.67 17.30
CA GLU A 56 8.28 15.78 16.40
C GLU A 56 9.36 15.15 15.53
N GLU A 57 9.78 13.93 15.89
CA GLU A 57 10.78 13.17 15.17
C GLU A 57 10.20 13.02 13.76
N ASP A 58 10.80 13.68 12.77
CA ASP A 58 10.39 13.63 11.37
C ASP A 58 10.53 12.17 10.89
N VAL A 59 9.55 11.31 11.22
CA VAL A 59 9.51 9.94 10.73
C VAL A 59 9.42 10.04 9.22
N PRO A 60 10.42 9.56 8.46
CA PRO A 60 10.42 9.70 7.03
C PRO A 60 9.14 9.04 6.48
N PRO A 61 8.55 9.60 5.41
CA PRO A 61 7.31 9.05 4.86
C PRO A 61 7.52 7.58 4.47
N GLU A 62 6.74 6.67 5.08
CA GLU A 62 6.77 5.21 4.83
C GLU A 62 6.86 4.94 3.32
N THR A 63 7.81 4.11 2.89
CA THR A 63 8.00 3.75 1.48
C THR A 63 6.86 2.85 0.98
N THR A 64 6.74 2.69 -0.35
CA THR A 64 5.78 1.72 -0.90
C THR A 64 6.08 0.29 -0.42
N ALA A 65 7.36 -0.07 -0.33
CA ALA A 65 7.80 -1.40 0.12
C ALA A 65 7.42 -1.65 1.59
N GLU A 66 7.74 -0.71 2.49
CA GLU A 66 7.39 -0.81 3.91
C GLU A 66 5.87 -0.96 4.11
N LEU A 67 5.08 -0.12 3.41
CA LEU A 67 3.62 -0.21 3.44
C LEU A 67 3.11 -1.57 2.95
N ALA A 68 3.68 -2.09 1.86
CA ALA A 68 3.26 -3.38 1.30
C ALA A 68 3.64 -4.55 2.20
N ILE A 69 4.84 -4.54 2.79
CA ILE A 69 5.27 -5.56 3.75
C ILE A 69 4.31 -5.58 4.95
N ARG A 70 4.01 -4.41 5.50
CA ARG A 70 3.14 -4.28 6.67
C ARG A 70 1.70 -4.71 6.40
N LEU A 71 1.17 -4.47 5.19
CA LEU A 71 -0.23 -4.77 4.86
C LEU A 71 -0.44 -6.13 4.22
N LEU A 72 0.56 -6.70 3.56
CA LEU A 72 0.37 -7.88 2.70
C LEU A 72 1.31 -9.03 3.06
N ALA A 73 2.28 -8.85 3.96
CA ALA A 73 3.24 -9.88 4.34
C ALA A 73 3.35 -10.07 5.86
N ASP A 74 2.38 -9.57 6.63
CA ASP A 74 2.30 -9.73 8.08
C ASP A 74 1.61 -11.04 8.49
N ASP A 75 0.76 -11.60 7.63
CA ASP A 75 0.07 -12.88 7.83
C ASP A 75 0.50 -13.95 6.80
N ASN A 76 1.02 -15.08 7.27
CA ASN A 76 1.48 -16.18 6.42
C ASN A 76 1.06 -17.56 6.95
N GLN A 77 -0.23 -17.75 7.24
CA GLN A 77 -0.76 -19.05 7.70
C GLN A 77 -0.48 -20.19 6.73
N ALA A 78 -0.49 -19.93 5.42
CA ALA A 78 -0.25 -20.93 4.39
C ALA A 78 1.22 -21.38 4.27
N GLY A 79 2.15 -20.71 4.97
CA GLY A 79 3.59 -20.97 4.83
C GLY A 79 4.10 -20.73 3.41
N LEU A 80 3.55 -19.70 2.75
CA LEU A 80 3.96 -19.26 1.42
C LEU A 80 5.44 -18.83 1.45
N GLN A 81 6.20 -19.29 0.46
CA GLN A 81 7.62 -19.00 0.33
C GLN A 81 7.95 -18.50 -1.08
N ILE A 82 8.96 -17.63 -1.16
CA ILE A 82 9.55 -17.14 -2.40
C ILE A 82 11.03 -17.53 -2.40
N GLU A 83 11.44 -18.28 -3.41
CA GLU A 83 12.84 -18.57 -3.70
C GLU A 83 13.24 -17.80 -4.98
N ILE A 84 14.23 -16.92 -4.85
CA ILE A 84 14.76 -16.13 -5.97
C ILE A 84 15.95 -16.86 -6.58
N LEU A 85 15.85 -17.19 -7.86
CA LEU A 85 16.81 -18.00 -8.59
C LEU A 85 17.57 -17.18 -9.66
N PRO A 86 18.88 -17.43 -9.83
CA PRO A 86 19.70 -18.40 -9.10
C PRO A 86 20.14 -17.90 -7.71
N SER A 87 20.03 -16.59 -7.45
CA SER A 87 20.32 -15.95 -6.18
C SER A 87 19.57 -14.61 -6.09
N PRO A 88 19.43 -13.98 -4.92
CA PRO A 88 18.79 -12.67 -4.79
C PRO A 88 19.68 -11.50 -5.26
N SER A 89 20.78 -11.76 -5.97
CA SER A 89 21.69 -10.74 -6.51
C SER A 89 21.86 -10.91 -8.00
N PHE A 90 21.64 -9.83 -8.74
CA PHE A 90 21.62 -9.80 -10.20
C PHE A 90 22.42 -8.61 -10.73
N ARG A 91 23.05 -8.79 -11.89
CA ARG A 91 23.53 -7.69 -12.71
C ARG A 91 22.45 -7.28 -13.69
N VAL A 92 22.53 -6.04 -14.17
CA VAL A 92 21.63 -5.57 -15.23
C VAL A 92 21.73 -6.51 -16.45
N GLY A 93 20.59 -7.05 -16.87
CA GLY A 93 20.45 -8.00 -17.98
C GLY A 93 20.40 -9.47 -17.57
N ASP A 94 20.67 -9.80 -16.30
CA ASP A 94 20.54 -11.18 -15.81
C ASP A 94 19.07 -11.62 -15.81
N ILE A 95 18.86 -12.93 -15.96
CA ILE A 95 17.53 -13.54 -15.92
C ILE A 95 17.19 -13.94 -14.49
N MET A 96 16.11 -13.38 -13.98
CA MET A 96 15.50 -13.71 -12.70
C MET A 96 14.40 -14.75 -12.89
N ARG A 97 14.38 -15.75 -12.01
CA ARG A 97 13.24 -16.68 -11.88
C ARG A 97 12.79 -16.72 -10.42
N LEU A 98 11.49 -16.82 -10.23
CA LEU A 98 10.86 -16.84 -8.92
C LEU A 98 10.18 -18.19 -8.74
N ARG A 99 10.54 -18.92 -7.69
CA ARG A 99 9.87 -20.17 -7.33
C ARG A 99 9.04 -19.96 -6.08
N PHE A 100 7.80 -20.43 -6.13
CA PHE A 100 6.83 -20.30 -5.05
C PHE A 100 6.40 -21.68 -4.58
N SER A 101 6.22 -21.85 -3.27
CA SER A 101 5.68 -23.05 -2.64
C SER A 101 4.82 -22.68 -1.43
N SER A 102 3.83 -23.51 -1.12
CA SER A 102 2.88 -23.29 -0.03
C SER A 102 2.40 -24.62 0.55
N ASN A 103 1.95 -24.59 1.80
CA ASN A 103 1.27 -25.73 2.44
C ASN A 103 -0.22 -25.78 2.10
N HIS A 104 -0.79 -24.70 1.56
CA HIS A 104 -2.19 -24.60 1.14
C HIS A 104 -2.31 -24.39 -0.37
N ASP A 105 -3.43 -24.85 -0.92
CA ASP A 105 -3.79 -24.57 -2.31
C ASP A 105 -4.32 -23.14 -2.45
N GLY A 106 -4.00 -22.47 -3.55
CA GLY A 106 -4.53 -21.13 -3.80
C GLY A 106 -3.99 -20.46 -5.05
N TYR A 107 -4.50 -19.27 -5.34
CA TYR A 107 -4.09 -18.45 -6.45
C TYR A 107 -3.03 -17.44 -6.04
N LEU A 108 -1.95 -17.39 -6.80
CA LEU A 108 -0.82 -16.53 -6.52
C LEU A 108 -1.01 -15.15 -7.18
N LEU A 109 -0.73 -14.09 -6.42
CA LEU A 109 -0.46 -12.74 -6.90
C LEU A 109 0.99 -12.41 -6.56
N VAL A 110 1.72 -11.82 -7.50
CA VAL A 110 3.12 -11.44 -7.31
C VAL A 110 3.34 -10.03 -7.78
N PHE A 111 3.90 -9.22 -6.89
CA PHE A 111 4.24 -7.84 -7.14
C PHE A 111 5.74 -7.61 -6.93
N ASP A 112 6.28 -6.72 -7.74
CA ASP A 112 7.62 -6.16 -7.57
C ASP A 112 7.51 -4.69 -7.20
N ILE A 113 8.27 -4.29 -6.18
CA ILE A 113 8.45 -2.89 -5.78
C ILE A 113 9.92 -2.58 -5.97
N ASN A 114 10.25 -1.83 -7.02
CA ASN A 114 11.64 -1.50 -7.31
C ASN A 114 12.19 -0.46 -6.32
N ARG A 115 13.50 -0.13 -6.45
CA ARG A 115 14.17 0.85 -5.60
C ARG A 115 13.48 2.21 -5.52
N GLU A 116 12.83 2.64 -6.59
CA GLU A 116 12.14 3.93 -6.66
C GLU A 116 10.74 3.88 -6.03
N GLY A 117 10.31 2.69 -5.59
CA GLY A 117 9.00 2.43 -5.01
C GLY A 117 7.90 2.29 -6.06
N ALA A 118 8.26 2.07 -7.34
CA ALA A 118 7.29 1.76 -8.39
C ALA A 118 6.85 0.29 -8.25
N LEU A 119 5.54 0.07 -8.36
CA LEU A 119 4.90 -1.22 -8.18
C LEU A 119 4.57 -1.84 -9.54
N THR A 120 5.06 -3.03 -9.81
CA THR A 120 4.78 -3.80 -11.01
C THR A 120 4.06 -5.10 -10.65
N THR A 121 2.99 -5.44 -11.35
CA THR A 121 2.38 -6.77 -11.21
C THR A 121 3.17 -7.74 -12.08
N LEU A 122 3.90 -8.66 -11.45
CA LEU A 122 4.58 -9.74 -12.15
C LEU A 122 3.61 -10.88 -12.49
N PHE A 123 2.65 -11.12 -11.59
CA PHE A 123 1.66 -12.19 -11.74
C PHE A 123 0.32 -11.83 -11.07
N PRO A 124 -0.84 -12.10 -11.72
CA PRO A 124 -0.99 -12.57 -13.10
C PRO A 124 -0.57 -11.50 -14.11
N ASN A 125 -0.30 -11.90 -15.35
CA ASN A 125 -0.04 -11.00 -16.47
C ASN A 125 -0.66 -11.55 -17.77
N GLN A 126 -0.63 -10.76 -18.84
CA GLN A 126 -1.22 -11.11 -20.14
C GLN A 126 -0.73 -12.46 -20.73
N PHE A 127 0.48 -12.90 -20.36
CA PHE A 127 1.05 -14.16 -20.83
C PHE A 127 0.59 -15.34 -19.97
N SER A 128 0.38 -15.13 -18.67
CA SER A 128 -0.13 -16.17 -17.78
C SER A 128 -1.63 -16.43 -17.98
N GLU A 129 -2.43 -15.41 -18.27
CA GLU A 129 -3.88 -15.56 -18.52
C GLU A 129 -4.19 -16.54 -19.67
N GLN A 130 -3.29 -16.66 -20.65
CA GLN A 130 -3.46 -17.54 -21.80
C GLN A 130 -3.03 -18.99 -21.56
N GLN A 131 -2.18 -19.25 -20.55
CA GLN A 131 -1.50 -20.55 -20.41
C GLN A 131 -1.51 -21.15 -18.99
N LYS A 132 -1.48 -20.35 -17.92
CA LYS A 132 -1.48 -20.83 -16.52
C LYS A 132 -2.25 -19.88 -15.60
N GLN A 133 -3.28 -20.39 -14.93
CA GLN A 133 -4.14 -19.61 -14.03
C GLN A 133 -3.48 -19.20 -12.70
N GLY A 134 -2.20 -19.51 -12.48
CA GLY A 134 -1.49 -19.12 -11.26
C GLY A 134 -1.88 -19.88 -10.00
N TYR A 135 -2.56 -21.01 -10.16
CA TYR A 135 -2.97 -21.85 -9.05
C TYR A 135 -1.78 -22.68 -8.56
N LEU A 136 -1.39 -22.45 -7.30
CA LEU A 136 -0.37 -23.19 -6.58
C LEU A 136 -1.06 -24.31 -5.78
N LYS A 137 -0.57 -25.53 -5.94
CA LYS A 137 -1.05 -26.71 -5.19
C LYS A 137 -0.06 -27.09 -4.11
N VAL A 138 -0.56 -27.62 -3.00
CA VAL A 138 0.21 -28.17 -1.92
C VAL A 138 1.20 -29.22 -2.44
N GLY A 139 2.44 -29.14 -1.97
CA GLY A 139 3.52 -30.02 -2.39
C GLY A 139 4.01 -29.79 -3.84
N GLN A 140 3.49 -28.78 -4.55
CA GLN A 140 3.99 -28.35 -5.84
C GLN A 140 4.64 -26.98 -5.73
N SER A 141 5.68 -26.77 -6.55
CA SER A 141 6.29 -25.45 -6.70
C SER A 141 5.93 -24.86 -8.05
N LEU A 142 5.55 -23.58 -8.07
CA LEU A 142 5.36 -22.82 -9.30
C LEU A 142 6.59 -21.96 -9.56
N THR A 143 7.24 -22.11 -10.72
CA THR A 143 8.35 -21.23 -11.12
C THR A 143 7.87 -20.26 -12.21
N ILE A 144 8.17 -18.97 -12.05
CA ILE A 144 7.78 -17.89 -12.97
C ILE A 144 9.02 -17.04 -13.33
N PRO A 145 9.27 -16.79 -14.63
CA PRO A 145 8.69 -17.50 -15.75
C PRO A 145 9.13 -18.97 -15.77
N ASP A 146 8.26 -19.85 -16.28
CA ASP A 146 8.62 -21.22 -16.61
C ASP A 146 9.12 -21.29 -18.07
N VAL A 147 9.75 -22.40 -18.46
CA VAL A 147 10.28 -22.65 -19.80
C VAL A 147 9.26 -22.44 -20.92
N ASP A 148 7.97 -22.60 -20.61
CA ASP A 148 6.88 -22.49 -21.58
C ASP A 148 6.28 -21.08 -21.70
N TYR A 149 6.64 -20.12 -20.82
CA TYR A 149 6.03 -18.78 -20.79
C TYR A 149 6.39 -17.91 -21.99
N GLY A 150 7.49 -18.21 -22.69
CA GLY A 150 7.95 -17.47 -23.86
C GLY A 150 8.52 -16.08 -23.58
N PHE A 151 8.80 -15.75 -22.31
CA PHE A 151 9.48 -14.52 -21.89
C PHE A 151 10.35 -14.78 -20.64
N ASP A 152 11.35 -13.92 -20.44
CA ASP A 152 12.21 -13.90 -19.24
C ASP A 152 11.97 -12.63 -18.41
N PHE A 153 12.08 -12.73 -17.08
CA PHE A 153 12.21 -11.55 -16.23
C PHE A 153 13.67 -11.09 -16.23
N LEU A 154 13.95 -10.00 -16.92
CA LEU A 154 15.27 -9.40 -16.95
C LEU A 154 15.44 -8.44 -15.77
N ALA A 155 16.56 -8.55 -15.07
CA ALA A 155 16.99 -7.54 -14.10
C ALA A 155 17.30 -6.23 -14.83
N THR A 156 16.41 -5.26 -14.74
CA THR A 156 16.54 -3.96 -15.40
C THR A 156 16.82 -2.86 -14.39
N LYS A 157 17.08 -1.64 -14.88
CA LYS A 157 17.15 -0.47 -14.00
C LYS A 157 15.77 -0.20 -13.37
N PRO A 158 15.70 0.40 -12.17
CA PRO A 158 16.78 1.05 -11.41
C PRO A 158 17.69 0.08 -10.64
N ILE A 159 18.98 0.43 -10.55
CA ILE A 159 19.97 -0.34 -9.78
C ILE A 159 19.72 -0.12 -8.30
N GLY A 160 19.76 -1.20 -7.52
CA GLY A 160 19.65 -1.21 -6.08
C GLY A 160 18.72 -2.31 -5.57
N THR A 161 18.22 -2.13 -4.36
CA THR A 161 17.33 -3.08 -3.68
C THR A 161 15.90 -2.94 -4.18
N GLY A 162 15.27 -4.06 -4.51
CA GLY A 162 13.84 -4.18 -4.76
C GLY A 162 13.22 -5.21 -3.83
N THR A 163 11.90 -5.14 -3.69
CA THR A 163 11.11 -6.01 -2.81
C THR A 163 10.05 -6.72 -3.62
N LEU A 164 10.04 -8.05 -3.55
CA LEU A 164 8.96 -8.89 -4.05
C LEU A 164 7.95 -9.13 -2.95
N ILE A 165 6.67 -9.01 -3.28
CA ILE A 165 5.55 -9.39 -2.43
C ILE A 165 4.76 -10.48 -3.14
N ALA A 166 4.53 -11.59 -2.46
CA ALA A 166 3.64 -12.64 -2.93
C ALA A 166 2.45 -12.75 -2.01
N VAL A 167 1.25 -12.85 -2.58
CA VAL A 167 0.00 -13.11 -1.86
C VAL A 167 -0.63 -14.36 -2.46
N LEU A 168 -0.97 -15.32 -1.61
CA LEU A 168 -1.72 -16.51 -1.95
C LEU A 168 -3.14 -16.35 -1.47
N ILE A 169 -4.12 -16.56 -2.35
CA ILE A 169 -5.53 -16.50 -2.01
C ILE A 169 -6.15 -17.88 -2.16
N GLU A 170 -6.68 -18.42 -1.07
CA GLU A 170 -7.20 -19.80 -1.01
C GLU A 170 -8.61 -19.92 -1.61
N ASP A 171 -9.32 -18.81 -1.72
CA ASP A 171 -10.68 -18.75 -2.25
C ASP A 171 -10.67 -18.72 -3.79
N GLU A 172 -11.75 -19.22 -4.42
CA GLU A 172 -11.81 -19.28 -5.88
C GLU A 172 -11.72 -17.89 -6.53
N LEU A 173 -10.91 -17.77 -7.58
CA LEU A 173 -10.77 -16.52 -8.33
C LEU A 173 -12.10 -15.95 -8.80
N THR A 174 -13.09 -16.77 -9.17
CA THR A 174 -14.41 -16.31 -9.61
C THR A 174 -15.13 -15.48 -8.56
N ILE A 175 -14.96 -15.84 -7.28
CA ILE A 175 -15.58 -15.18 -6.13
C ILE A 175 -14.88 -13.84 -5.85
N ILE A 176 -13.56 -13.79 -6.05
CA ILE A 176 -12.73 -12.62 -5.71
C ILE A 176 -12.30 -11.79 -6.92
N ARG A 177 -12.61 -12.18 -8.16
CA ARG A 177 -12.15 -11.47 -9.37
C ARG A 177 -12.63 -10.03 -9.41
N ASP A 178 -13.87 -9.81 -8.99
CA ASP A 178 -14.47 -8.47 -8.92
C ASP A 178 -13.88 -7.66 -7.75
N ALA A 179 -13.28 -8.36 -6.77
CA ALA A 179 -12.58 -7.79 -5.64
C ALA A 179 -11.07 -7.67 -5.88
N LEU A 180 -10.48 -8.19 -6.96
CA LEU A 180 -9.04 -8.07 -7.22
C LEU A 180 -8.75 -7.00 -8.28
N PRO A 181 -7.76 -6.12 -8.06
CA PRO A 181 -7.32 -5.21 -9.10
C PRO A 181 -6.77 -5.99 -10.30
N VAL A 182 -7.21 -5.60 -11.51
CA VAL A 182 -6.77 -6.10 -12.83
C VAL A 182 -5.23 -6.00 -12.96
N PRO A 183 -4.54 -6.94 -13.64
CA PRO A 183 -3.07 -6.93 -13.74
C PRO A 183 -2.50 -5.60 -14.24
N PHE A 184 -1.61 -4.99 -13.44
CA PHE A 184 -1.03 -3.68 -13.74
C PHE A 184 0.40 -3.78 -14.27
N LYS A 185 0.63 -3.17 -15.43
CA LYS A 185 1.93 -3.12 -16.12
C LYS A 185 2.83 -1.97 -15.64
N GLU A 186 3.06 -1.89 -14.33
CA GLU A 186 3.85 -0.84 -13.62
C GLU A 186 3.06 0.44 -13.26
N ILE A 187 3.17 0.83 -11.99
CA ILE A 187 2.52 1.99 -11.37
C ILE A 187 3.57 2.79 -10.60
N LYS A 188 3.60 4.11 -10.84
CA LYS A 188 4.50 5.03 -10.13
C LYS A 188 4.21 5.11 -8.63
N THR A 189 5.22 5.47 -7.85
CA THR A 189 5.28 5.42 -6.38
C THR A 189 4.04 5.98 -5.65
N GLN A 190 3.54 7.17 -6.00
CA GLN A 190 2.39 7.76 -5.31
C GLN A 190 1.10 6.94 -5.48
N MET A 191 0.86 6.42 -6.68
CA MET A 191 -0.30 5.58 -6.95
C MET A 191 -0.10 4.16 -6.42
N ALA A 192 1.15 3.69 -6.36
CA ALA A 192 1.48 2.37 -5.85
C ALA A 192 0.99 2.17 -4.41
N LYS A 193 1.18 3.15 -3.52
CA LYS A 193 0.69 3.10 -2.14
C LYS A 193 -0.83 2.94 -2.05
N VAL A 194 -1.57 3.71 -2.86
CA VAL A 194 -3.03 3.63 -2.92
C VAL A 194 -3.48 2.24 -3.38
N VAL A 195 -2.78 1.67 -4.37
CA VAL A 195 -3.09 0.32 -4.86
C VAL A 195 -2.82 -0.75 -3.81
N VAL A 196 -1.71 -0.67 -3.09
CA VAL A 196 -1.41 -1.59 -1.98
C VAL A 196 -2.50 -1.51 -0.90
N GLN A 197 -2.92 -0.30 -0.52
CA GLN A 197 -4.01 -0.09 0.43
C GLN A 197 -5.35 -0.66 -0.06
N GLN A 198 -5.69 -0.40 -1.33
CA GLN A 198 -6.91 -0.90 -1.95
C GLN A 198 -6.93 -2.43 -2.01
N LEU A 199 -5.81 -3.06 -2.38
CA LEU A 199 -5.68 -4.50 -2.41
C LEU A 199 -5.88 -5.10 -1.01
N HIS A 200 -5.21 -4.56 0.01
CA HIS A 200 -5.41 -5.01 1.38
C HIS A 200 -6.86 -4.85 1.86
N GLN A 201 -7.51 -3.72 1.54
CA GLN A 201 -8.93 -3.52 1.84
C GLN A 201 -9.83 -4.56 1.17
N GLN A 202 -9.52 -4.92 -0.08
CA GLN A 202 -10.26 -5.93 -0.83
C GLN A 202 -10.05 -7.34 -0.27
N LEU A 203 -8.82 -7.67 0.13
CA LEU A 203 -8.51 -8.92 0.83
C LEU A 203 -9.19 -9.00 2.22
N GLY A 204 -9.54 -7.85 2.81
CA GLY A 204 -10.35 -7.78 4.03
C GLY A 204 -11.87 -7.88 3.82
N GLN A 205 -12.35 -7.93 2.57
CA GLN A 205 -13.79 -8.06 2.31
C GLN A 205 -14.31 -9.45 2.69
N SER A 206 -15.62 -9.50 2.96
CA SER A 206 -16.29 -10.77 3.21
C SER A 206 -16.75 -11.42 1.91
N VAL A 207 -16.54 -12.72 1.81
CA VAL A 207 -17.06 -13.60 0.77
C VAL A 207 -18.03 -14.60 1.39
N GLN A 208 -19.01 -15.05 0.60
CA GLN A 208 -19.92 -16.10 1.02
C GLN A 208 -19.24 -17.46 0.83
N ASP A 209 -19.29 -18.30 1.86
CA ASP A 209 -18.89 -19.70 1.75
C ASP A 209 -19.97 -20.55 1.06
N GLU A 210 -19.71 -21.85 0.92
CA GLU A 210 -20.64 -22.82 0.31
C GLU A 210 -22.01 -22.90 1.02
N ASN A 211 -22.09 -22.45 2.28
CA ASN A 211 -23.30 -22.42 3.10
C ASN A 211 -23.98 -21.04 3.11
N GLY A 212 -23.44 -20.06 2.38
CA GLY A 212 -23.93 -18.68 2.34
C GLY A 212 -23.58 -17.86 3.58
N ILE A 213 -22.58 -18.29 4.36
CA ILE A 213 -22.09 -17.56 5.54
C ILE A 213 -20.99 -16.58 5.11
N ASP A 214 -21.12 -15.33 5.53
CA ASP A 214 -20.12 -14.29 5.29
C ASP A 214 -18.88 -14.57 6.15
N ARG A 215 -17.72 -14.65 5.49
CA ARG A 215 -16.41 -14.75 6.14
C ARG A 215 -15.36 -13.93 5.38
N PRO A 216 -14.27 -13.48 6.01
CA PRO A 216 -13.20 -12.82 5.29
C PRO A 216 -12.57 -13.75 4.23
N VAL A 217 -12.01 -13.15 3.18
CA VAL A 217 -11.15 -13.85 2.22
C VAL A 217 -9.98 -14.46 2.97
N ARG A 218 -9.67 -15.73 2.69
CA ARG A 218 -8.48 -16.40 3.22
C ARG A 218 -7.31 -16.13 2.31
N TRP A 219 -6.31 -15.45 2.85
CA TRP A 219 -5.10 -15.14 2.14
C TRP A 219 -3.90 -15.28 3.07
N SER A 220 -2.73 -15.37 2.47
CA SER A 220 -1.43 -15.37 3.15
C SER A 220 -0.45 -14.64 2.26
N GLY A 221 0.52 -13.94 2.84
CA GLY A 221 1.54 -13.30 2.05
C GLY A 221 2.92 -13.35 2.68
N THR A 222 3.90 -13.09 1.84
CA THR A 222 5.31 -13.10 2.22
C THR A 222 6.07 -12.12 1.34
N MET A 223 7.27 -11.76 1.78
CA MET A 223 8.17 -10.90 1.03
C MET A 223 9.52 -11.57 0.78
N ALA A 224 10.24 -11.08 -0.22
CA ALA A 224 11.65 -11.37 -0.42
C ALA A 224 12.35 -10.15 -1.05
N GLU A 225 13.58 -9.88 -0.66
CA GLU A 225 14.37 -8.80 -1.24
C GLU A 225 15.35 -9.33 -2.29
N TYR A 226 15.63 -8.50 -3.29
CA TYR A 226 16.68 -8.74 -4.27
C TYR A 226 17.49 -7.47 -4.51
N GLN A 227 18.66 -7.65 -5.11
CA GLN A 227 19.60 -6.57 -5.41
C GLN A 227 19.99 -6.62 -6.88
N ILE A 228 19.88 -5.47 -7.56
CA ILE A 228 20.43 -5.26 -8.90
C ILE A 228 21.69 -4.41 -8.79
N THR A 229 22.76 -4.84 -9.46
CA THR A 229 24.04 -4.14 -9.58
C THR A 229 24.40 -3.86 -11.05
N HIS A 230 25.45 -3.06 -11.26
CA HIS A 230 26.07 -2.90 -12.57
C HIS A 230 26.69 -4.20 -13.10
#